data_AF-A0A0K0GB39-F1
#
_entry.id   AF-A0A0K0GB39-F1
#
_cell.length_a   1.000
_cell.length_b   1.000
_cell.length_c   1.000
_cell.angle_alpha   90.00
_cell.angle_beta   90.00
_cell.angle_gamma   90.00
#
_symmetry.space_group_name_H-M   'P 1'
#
loop_
_entity.id
_entity.type
_entity.pdbx_description
1 polymer ?
#
loop_
_entity_poly.entity_id
_entity_poly.type
_entity_poly.pdbx_seq_one_letter_code
_entity_poly.pdbx_strand_id
1 'polypeptide(L)'
;MSVNGMIEFIAALLILVGSIMAVISAIGIIRFQDVYSRSHAATKSSTLAVSLTLSGVFIYLLVSESFFSVRMIMGIVFVLLTSPVAGHLIIRAAYRSGVEMTDATLEDELAEVLKKKEKQMEEEKASKDTGVKSDEVLE
;
A
#
# COMPACT_ATOMS: atom_id res chain seq x y z
N MET A 1 -32.55 -18.10 20.43
CA MET A 1 -31.76 -16.87 20.24
C MET A 1 -32.58 -15.96 19.34
N SER A 2 -32.86 -14.71 19.74
CA SER A 2 -33.53 -13.76 18.84
C SER A 2 -32.65 -13.50 17.62
N VAL A 3 -33.24 -13.21 16.47
CA VAL A 3 -32.49 -12.93 15.23
C VAL A 3 -31.47 -11.81 15.43
N ASN A 4 -31.84 -10.78 16.21
CA ASN A 4 -30.95 -9.69 16.59
C ASN A 4 -29.73 -10.18 17.39
N GLY A 5 -29.93 -11.08 18.37
CA GLY A 5 -28.84 -11.61 19.18
C GLY A 5 -27.84 -12.46 18.37
N MET A 6 -28.28 -13.14 17.31
CA MET A 6 -27.36 -13.84 16.41
C MET A 6 -26.51 -12.87 15.60
N ILE A 7 -27.10 -11.77 15.12
CA ILE A 7 -26.38 -10.77 14.33
C ILE A 7 -25.39 -9.99 15.19
N GLU A 8 -25.77 -9.64 16.42
CA GLU A 8 -24.86 -9.01 17.40
C GLU A 8 -23.64 -9.90 17.68
N PHE A 9 -23.85 -11.21 17.83
CA PHE A 9 -22.75 -12.16 18.02
C PHE A 9 -21.83 -12.24 16.81
N ILE A 10 -22.39 -12.27 15.59
CA ILE A 10 -21.61 -12.26 14.34
C ILE A 10 -20.81 -10.95 14.21
N ALA A 11 -21.42 -9.81 14.51
CA ALA A 11 -20.75 -8.51 14.47
C ALA A 11 -19.59 -8.44 15.47
N ALA A 12 -19.80 -8.93 16.69
CA ALA A 12 -18.75 -9.03 17.71
C ALA A 12 -17.59 -9.94 17.25
N LEU A 13 -17.89 -11.06 16.60
CA LEU A 13 -16.88 -11.97 16.06
C LEU A 13 -16.09 -11.32 14.92
N LEU A 14 -16.74 -10.58 14.02
CA LEU A 14 -16.07 -9.81 12.97
C LEU A 14 -15.10 -8.76 13.55
N ILE A 15 -15.53 -8.03 14.57
CA ILE A 15 -14.70 -7.03 15.27
C ILE A 15 -13.52 -7.71 15.96
N LEU A 16 -13.74 -8.86 16.61
CA LEU A 16 -12.69 -9.62 17.26
C LEU A 16 -11.62 -10.08 16.26
N VAL A 17 -12.04 -10.66 15.13
CA VAL A 17 -11.13 -11.09 14.05
C VAL A 17 -10.39 -9.89 13.46
N GLY A 18 -11.08 -8.76 13.24
CA GLY A 18 -10.46 -7.52 12.79
C GLY A 18 -9.38 -7.01 13.75
N SER A 19 -9.63 -7.07 15.06
CA SER A 19 -8.68 -6.70 16.11
C SER A 19 -7.46 -7.63 16.13
N ILE A 20 -7.66 -8.94 16.01
CA ILE A 20 -6.56 -9.92 15.92
C ILE A 20 -5.70 -9.63 14.68
N MET A 21 -6.32 -9.31 13.53
CA MET A 21 -5.60 -8.92 12.32
C MET A 21 -4.80 -7.62 12.52
N ALA A 22 -5.30 -6.65 13.30
CA ALA A 22 -4.56 -5.44 13.63
C ALA A 22 -3.30 -5.75 14.46
N VAL A 23 -3.39 -6.67 15.42
CA VAL A 23 -2.24 -7.13 16.20
C VAL A 23 -1.22 -7.85 15.32
N ILE A 24 -1.67 -8.74 14.43
CA ILE A 24 -0.80 -9.42 13.45
C ILE A 24 -0.12 -8.41 12.54
N SER A 25 -0.84 -7.36 12.11
CA SER A 25 -0.26 -6.26 11.33
C SER A 25 0.87 -5.56 12.08
N ALA A 26 0.69 -5.25 13.36
CA ALA A 26 1.72 -4.62 14.18
C ALA A 26 2.94 -5.52 14.35
N ILE A 27 2.72 -6.81 14.63
CA ILE A 27 3.80 -7.80 14.75
C ILE A 27 4.56 -7.95 13.42
N GLY A 28 3.85 -7.98 12.28
CA GLY A 28 4.46 -8.05 10.96
C GLY A 28 5.42 -6.89 10.70
N ILE A 29 5.04 -5.68 11.08
CA ILE A 29 5.89 -4.48 10.92
C ILE A 29 7.18 -4.58 11.73
N ILE A 30 7.14 -5.20 12.91
CA ILE A 30 8.29 -5.36 13.81
C ILE A 30 9.19 -6.51 13.37
N ARG A 31 8.62 -7.59 12.81
CA ARG A 31 9.36 -8.82 12.49
C ARG A 31 10.07 -8.80 11.14
N PHE A 32 9.56 -8.06 10.15
CA PHE A 32 10.19 -7.99 8.84
C PHE A 32 11.42 -7.08 8.84
N GLN A 33 12.52 -7.56 8.24
CA GLN A 33 13.82 -6.87 8.24
C GLN A 33 13.93 -5.76 7.18
N ASP A 34 13.07 -5.80 6.14
CA ASP A 34 13.12 -4.90 4.99
C ASP A 34 11.91 -3.96 4.91
N VAL A 35 12.10 -2.72 4.46
CA VAL A 35 11.06 -1.71 4.23
C VAL A 35 10.02 -2.17 3.22
N TYR A 36 10.42 -2.90 2.18
CA TYR A 36 9.49 -3.42 1.17
C TYR A 36 8.57 -4.49 1.75
N SER A 37 9.15 -5.45 2.48
CA SER A 37 8.42 -6.53 3.16
C SER A 37 7.55 -5.99 4.30
N ARG A 38 8.03 -5.00 5.06
CA ARG A 38 7.27 -4.30 6.10
C ARG A 38 6.08 -3.55 5.51
N SER A 39 6.26 -2.83 4.40
CA SER A 39 5.18 -2.10 3.73
C SER A 39 4.11 -3.06 3.19
N HIS A 40 4.52 -4.20 2.65
CA HIS A 40 3.59 -5.24 2.17
C HIS A 40 2.75 -5.82 3.31
N ALA A 41 3.41 -6.19 4.41
CA ALA A 41 2.75 -6.71 5.58
C ALA A 41 1.79 -5.68 6.17
N ALA A 42 2.24 -4.43 6.37
CA ALA A 42 1.46 -3.35 6.95
C ALA A 42 0.20 -3.02 6.13
N THR A 43 0.34 -2.85 4.82
CA THR A 43 -0.78 -2.42 3.97
C THR A 43 -1.84 -3.50 3.84
N LYS A 44 -1.47 -4.75 3.53
CA LYS A 44 -2.43 -5.87 3.35
C LYS A 44 -3.16 -6.23 4.63
N SER A 45 -2.43 -6.38 5.74
CA SER A 45 -3.04 -6.83 7.00
C SER A 45 -3.81 -5.70 7.69
N SER A 46 -3.32 -4.45 7.67
CA SER A 46 -4.05 -3.34 8.32
C SER A 46 -5.34 -2.97 7.57
N THR A 47 -5.36 -2.99 6.23
CA THR A 47 -6.59 -2.72 5.46
C THR A 47 -7.68 -3.74 5.75
N LEU A 48 -7.33 -5.03 5.82
CA LEU A 48 -8.27 -6.08 6.20
C LEU A 48 -8.75 -5.89 7.64
N ALA A 49 -7.84 -5.62 8.59
CA ALA A 49 -8.20 -5.39 9.98
C ALA A 49 -9.23 -4.26 10.14
N VAL A 50 -8.97 -3.11 9.50
CA VAL A 50 -9.84 -1.93 9.54
C VAL A 50 -11.15 -2.22 8.81
N SER A 51 -11.12 -2.83 7.62
CA SER A 51 -12.33 -3.14 6.84
C SER A 51 -13.27 -4.12 7.57
N LEU A 52 -12.72 -5.17 8.21
CA LEU A 52 -13.50 -6.11 9.00
C LEU A 52 -14.12 -5.45 10.23
N THR A 53 -13.32 -4.64 10.94
CA THR A 53 -13.78 -3.94 12.15
C THR A 53 -14.90 -2.96 11.83
N LEU A 54 -14.73 -2.11 10.80
CA LEU A 54 -15.78 -1.17 10.39
C LEU A 54 -17.03 -1.90 9.87
N SER A 55 -16.88 -3.00 9.14
CA SER A 55 -18.03 -3.78 8.66
C SER A 55 -18.82 -4.39 9.81
N GLY A 56 -18.13 -4.92 10.84
CA GLY A 56 -18.79 -5.45 12.04
C GLY A 56 -19.55 -4.36 12.81
N VAL A 57 -18.94 -3.19 13.01
CA VAL A 57 -19.61 -2.05 13.67
C VAL A 57 -20.79 -1.54 12.83
N PHE A 58 -20.66 -1.51 11.50
CA PHE A 58 -21.75 -1.11 10.63
C PHE A 58 -22.96 -2.05 10.73
N ILE A 59 -22.74 -3.37 10.74
CA ILE A 59 -23.79 -4.37 10.92
C ILE A 59 -24.45 -4.22 12.30
N TYR A 60 -23.66 -3.99 13.35
CA TYR A 60 -24.17 -3.76 14.70
C TYR A 60 -25.09 -2.53 14.77
N LEU A 61 -24.66 -1.38 14.24
CA LEU A 61 -25.47 -0.16 14.21
C LEU A 61 -26.76 -0.32 13.38
N LEU A 62 -26.69 -1.08 12.29
CA LEU A 62 -27.85 -1.31 11.43
C LEU A 62 -28.94 -2.14 12.15
N VAL A 63 -28.55 -3.08 13.00
CA VAL A 63 -29.50 -3.98 13.68
C VAL A 63 -29.95 -3.46 15.04
N SER A 64 -29.03 -2.97 15.87
CA SER A 64 -29.36 -2.55 17.23
C SER A 64 -29.98 -1.15 17.28
N GLU A 65 -29.50 -0.21 16.44
CA GLU A 65 -29.94 1.19 16.43
C GLU A 65 -30.84 1.52 15.22
N SER A 66 -31.02 0.58 14.28
CA SER A 66 -31.70 0.83 12.98
C SER A 66 -31.14 2.04 12.22
N PHE A 67 -29.87 2.36 12.45
CA PHE A 67 -29.24 3.57 11.94
C PHE A 67 -28.26 3.24 10.82
N PHE A 68 -28.51 3.81 9.64
CA PHE A 68 -27.63 3.66 8.48
C PHE A 68 -26.56 4.75 8.48
N SER A 69 -25.34 4.40 8.90
CA SER A 69 -24.23 5.35 8.95
C SER A 69 -23.42 5.37 7.64
N VAL A 70 -23.66 6.39 6.81
CA VAL A 70 -22.90 6.64 5.56
C VAL A 70 -21.41 6.82 5.85
N ARG A 71 -21.06 7.38 7.02
CA ARG A 71 -19.68 7.62 7.45
C ARG A 71 -18.87 6.32 7.57
N MET A 72 -19.50 5.21 7.92
CA MET A 72 -18.83 3.90 8.02
C MET A 72 -18.43 3.38 6.64
N ILE A 73 -19.34 3.47 5.67
CA ILE A 73 -19.09 3.06 4.28
C ILE A 73 -18.00 3.93 3.67
N MET A 74 -18.08 5.25 3.86
CA MET A 74 -17.01 6.17 3.44
C MET A 74 -15.68 5.82 4.10
N GLY A 75 -15.65 5.46 5.38
CA GLY A 75 -14.44 5.04 6.08
C GLY A 75 -13.79 3.81 5.45
N ILE A 76 -14.59 2.78 5.12
CA ILE A 76 -14.10 1.56 4.46
C ILE A 76 -13.50 1.90 3.09
N VAL A 77 -14.24 2.61 2.25
CA VAL A 77 -13.78 2.99 0.90
C VAL A 77 -12.53 3.85 0.98
N PHE A 78 -12.51 4.83 1.89
CA PHE A 78 -11.38 5.73 2.06
C PHE A 78 -10.10 4.99 2.46
N VAL A 79 -10.19 4.06 3.42
CA VAL A 79 -9.03 3.27 3.86
C VAL A 79 -8.54 2.33 2.76
N LEU A 80 -9.45 1.69 2.03
CA LEU A 80 -9.12 0.80 0.91
C LEU A 80 -8.44 1.53 -0.24
N LEU A 81 -8.82 2.79 -0.51
CA LEU A 81 -8.16 3.61 -1.54
C LEU A 81 -6.83 4.19 -1.05
N THR A 82 -6.77 4.65 0.19
CA THR A 82 -5.59 5.37 0.72
C THR A 82 -4.43 4.42 0.99
N SER A 83 -4.69 3.22 1.48
CA SER A 83 -3.63 2.25 1.82
C SER A 83 -2.72 1.84 0.65
N PRO A 84 -3.22 1.45 -0.55
CA PRO A 84 -2.35 1.10 -1.67
C PRO A 84 -1.55 2.29 -2.19
N VAL A 85 -2.15 3.49 -2.19
CA VAL A 85 -1.45 4.73 -2.58
C VAL A 85 -0.32 5.04 -1.59
N ALA A 86 -0.60 4.97 -0.28
CA ALA A 86 0.40 5.19 0.75
C ALA A 86 1.55 4.16 0.66
N GLY A 87 1.23 2.87 0.51
CA GLY A 87 2.23 1.82 0.35
C GLY A 87 3.12 2.02 -0.87
N HIS A 88 2.52 2.36 -2.02
CA HIS A 88 3.28 2.61 -3.24
C HIS A 88 4.22 3.82 -3.11
N LEU A 89 3.76 4.91 -2.49
CA LEU A 89 4.58 6.10 -2.26
C LEU A 89 5.76 5.82 -1.32
N ILE A 90 5.54 5.04 -0.26
CA ILE A 90 6.60 4.63 0.67
C ILE A 90 7.66 3.79 -0.04
N ILE A 91 7.23 2.78 -0.82
CA ILE A 91 8.14 1.90 -1.58
C ILE A 91 8.93 2.69 -2.60
N ARG A 92 8.27 3.58 -3.35
CA ARG A 92 8.92 4.42 -4.36
C ARG A 92 9.94 5.38 -3.74
N ALA A 93 9.61 5.96 -2.58
CA ALA A 93 10.53 6.82 -1.84
C ALA A 93 11.72 6.03 -1.28
N ALA A 94 11.49 4.83 -0.73
CA ALA A 94 12.56 3.97 -0.23
C ALA A 94 13.55 3.58 -1.34
N TYR A 95 13.02 3.18 -2.51
CA TYR A 95 13.85 2.83 -3.65
C TYR A 95 14.69 4.01 -4.15
N ARG A 96 14.08 5.20 -4.26
CA ARG A 96 14.79 6.40 -4.71
C ARG A 96 15.81 6.93 -3.70
N SER A 97 15.63 6.65 -2.41
CA SER A 97 16.59 6.98 -1.36
C SER A 97 17.75 5.99 -1.26
N GLY A 98 17.78 4.94 -2.10
CA GLY A 98 18.84 3.93 -2.10
C GLY A 98 18.81 3.01 -0.88
N VAL A 99 17.64 2.77 -0.29
CA VAL A 99 17.50 1.80 0.80
C VAL A 99 17.84 0.41 0.27
N GLU A 100 18.87 -0.20 0.86
CA GLU A 100 19.29 -1.55 0.51
C GLU A 100 18.14 -2.54 0.75
N MET A 101 17.91 -3.39 -0.25
CA MET A 101 16.99 -4.52 -0.12
C MET A 101 17.64 -5.60 0.75
N THR A 102 16.82 -6.44 1.36
CA THR A 102 17.36 -7.57 2.14
C THR A 102 18.17 -8.52 1.26
N ASP A 103 19.16 -9.21 1.85
CA ASP A 103 20.00 -10.22 1.16
C ASP A 103 19.20 -11.39 0.57
N ALA A 104 17.94 -11.56 0.98
CA ALA A 104 17.01 -12.54 0.42
C ALA A 104 16.45 -12.13 -0.96
N THR A 105 16.69 -10.90 -1.43
CA THR A 105 16.29 -10.45 -2.77
C THR A 105 17.31 -10.94 -3.79
N LEU A 106 16.90 -11.91 -4.63
CA LEU A 106 17.76 -12.54 -5.63
C LEU A 106 17.86 -11.74 -6.95
N GLU A 107 16.80 -11.00 -7.31
CA GLU A 107 16.69 -10.30 -8.59
C GLU A 107 16.06 -8.91 -8.41
N ASP A 108 16.66 -7.89 -9.02
CA ASP A 108 16.10 -6.52 -9.13
C ASP A 108 16.06 -6.09 -10.60
N GLU A 109 14.97 -6.45 -11.28
CA GLU A 109 14.71 -6.04 -12.67
C GLU A 109 14.55 -4.52 -12.81
N LEU A 110 14.12 -3.82 -11.74
CA LEU A 110 13.89 -2.38 -11.78
C LEU A 110 15.23 -1.62 -11.89
N ALA A 111 16.28 -2.10 -11.22
CA ALA A 111 17.61 -1.52 -11.33
C ALA A 111 18.16 -1.61 -12.76
N GLU A 112 17.91 -2.72 -13.46
CA GLU A 112 18.34 -2.89 -14.86
C GLU A 112 17.63 -1.92 -15.79
N VAL A 113 16.31 -1.77 -15.63
CA VAL A 113 15.50 -0.84 -16.44
C VAL A 113 15.94 0.61 -16.23
N LEU A 114 16.25 1.01 -14.99
CA LEU A 114 16.73 2.36 -14.70
C LEU A 114 18.10 2.64 -15.31
N LYS A 115 19.06 1.71 -15.17
CA LYS A 115 20.38 1.83 -15.82
C LYS A 115 20.27 1.93 -17.34
N LYS A 116 19.36 1.15 -17.95
CA LYS A 116 19.11 1.22 -19.39
C LYS A 116 18.54 2.59 -19.80
N LYS A 117 17.63 3.14 -19.00
CA LYS A 117 17.02 4.45 -19.24
C LYS A 117 18.03 5.58 -19.11
N GLU A 118 18.94 5.52 -18.14
CA GLU A 118 20.03 6.48 -17.97
C GLU A 118 20.95 6.49 -19.19
N LYS A 119 21.39 5.32 -19.67
CA LYS A 119 22.22 5.21 -20.89
C LYS A 119 21.54 5.79 -22.12
N GLN A 120 20.25 5.52 -22.32
CA GLN A 120 19.49 6.09 -23.43
C GLN A 120 19.41 7.62 -23.37
N MET A 121 19.24 8.19 -22.17
CA MET A 121 19.24 9.65 -22.00
C MET A 121 20.61 10.26 -22.26
N GLU A 122 21.70 9.57 -21.89
CA GLU A 122 23.06 10.02 -22.20
C GLU A 122 23.34 9.97 -23.71
N GLU A 123 22.93 8.90 -24.39
CA GLU A 123 23.05 8.75 -25.85
C GLU A 123 22.22 9.82 -26.60
N GLU A 124 20.99 10.10 -26.16
CA GLU A 124 20.14 11.13 -26.75
C GLU A 124 20.72 12.55 -26.55
N LYS A 125 21.28 12.84 -25.37
CA LYS A 125 21.98 14.11 -25.10
C LYS A 125 23.25 14.24 -25.95
N ALA A 126 24.05 13.18 -26.07
CA ALA A 126 25.26 13.18 -26.89
C ALA A 126 24.95 13.36 -28.38
N SER A 127 23.84 12.80 -28.87
CA SER A 127 23.35 12.99 -30.24
C SER A 127 22.85 14.42 -30.50
N LYS A 128 22.15 15.04 -29.53
CA LYS A 128 21.73 16.44 -29.65
C LYS A 128 22.90 17.42 -29.61
N ASP A 129 23.92 17.16 -28.80
CA ASP A 129 25.12 18.00 -28.68
C ASP A 129 26.04 17.93 -29.93
N THR A 130 26.00 16.81 -30.66
CA THR A 130 26.68 16.67 -31.97
C THR A 130 25.88 17.27 -33.14
N GLY A 131 24.55 17.28 -33.07
CA GLY A 131 23.70 17.96 -34.05
C GLY A 131 23.86 19.48 -34.04
N VAL A 132 23.90 20.10 -32.87
CA VAL A 132 24.05 21.56 -32.72
C VAL A 132 25.38 22.07 -33.29
N LYS A 133 26.47 21.32 -33.11
CA LYS A 133 27.80 21.68 -33.66
C LYS A 133 27.89 21.60 -35.19
N SER A 134 26.96 20.93 -35.86
CA SER A 134 26.92 20.82 -37.32
C SER A 134 26.36 22.09 -37.95
N ASP A 135 25.36 22.68 -37.30
CA ASP A 135 24.66 23.88 -37.76
C ASP A 135 25.44 25.16 -37.43
N GLU A 136 26.23 25.18 -36.36
CA GLU A 136 27.04 26.34 -35.92
C GLU A 136 28.37 26.50 -36.67
N VAL A 137 28.79 25.50 -37.46
CA VAL A 137 30.05 25.53 -38.25
C VAL A 137 29.79 25.91 -39.73
N LEU A 138 28.53 26.07 -40.12
CA LEU A 138 28.11 26.47 -41.48
C LEU A 138 27.69 27.95 -41.61
N GLU A 139 27.73 28.74 -40.53
CA GLU A 139 27.71 30.22 -40.57
C GLU A 139 29.12 30.81 -40.40
#